data_AF-A0A7S3T463-F1
#
_entry.id   AF-A0A7S3T463-F1
#
_cell.length_a   1.000
_cell.length_b   1.000
_cell.length_c   1.000
_cell.angle_alpha   90.00
_cell.angle_beta   90.00
_cell.angle_gamma   90.00
#
_symmetry.space_group_name_H-M   'P 1'
#
loop_
_entity.id
_entity.type
_entity.pdbx_description
1 polymer ?
#
loop_
_entity_poly.entity_id
_entity_poly.type
_entity_poly.pdbx_seq_one_letter_code
_entity_poly.pdbx_strand_id
1 'polypeptide(L)'
;AALEDAPPADALKGLPEVQVHETADETRFDCPPAWFLVLNSIGMSAMTAVTVIGAFFFVLAANTQLTNYCWLWQSKFTQVACTASTVAFWTYPTVCCVFVFIIFAKNMVDARMYYEFLLHRVFVGYERRSILTIFNFPALPLLLLYAMVAMTSMIWHMRGHALQVNAVQEMVYAYMAYLMPVVSFVATLVTKWSVNY
;
A
#
# COMPACT_ATOMS: atom_id res chain seq x y z
N ALA A 1 -25.16 9.56 -27.00
CA ALA A 1 -26.12 8.45 -27.15
C ALA A 1 -25.64 7.35 -26.21
N ALA A 2 -26.25 7.05 -25.07
CA ALA A 2 -27.62 7.22 -24.62
C ALA A 2 -27.66 7.85 -23.22
N LEU A 3 -28.53 8.85 -23.02
CA LEU A 3 -29.06 9.19 -21.70
C LEU A 3 -30.22 8.22 -21.48
N GLU A 4 -30.02 7.20 -20.64
CA GLU A 4 -31.11 6.36 -20.16
C GLU A 4 -32.00 7.16 -19.21
N ASP A 5 -33.30 7.13 -19.52
CA ASP A 5 -34.36 7.90 -18.92
C ASP A 5 -34.42 7.74 -17.40
N ALA A 6 -34.25 8.85 -16.67
CA ALA A 6 -34.63 8.92 -15.27
C ALA A 6 -36.15 8.66 -15.16
N PRO A 7 -36.59 7.76 -14.28
CA PRO A 7 -38.00 7.42 -14.17
C PRO A 7 -38.85 8.66 -13.79
N PRO A 8 -40.08 8.75 -14.29
CA PRO A 8 -40.97 9.88 -14.02
C PRO A 8 -41.21 10.02 -12.51
N ALA A 9 -41.18 11.26 -12.02
CA ALA A 9 -41.26 11.60 -10.59
C ALA A 9 -42.50 11.03 -9.87
N ASP A 10 -43.54 10.65 -10.61
CA ASP A 10 -44.74 10.01 -10.09
C ASP A 10 -44.54 8.54 -9.66
N ALA A 11 -43.44 7.88 -10.07
CA ALA A 11 -43.12 6.52 -9.63
C ALA A 11 -42.56 6.45 -8.18
N LEU A 12 -42.26 7.60 -7.57
CA LEU A 12 -41.82 7.69 -6.16
C LEU A 12 -42.99 7.97 -5.19
N LYS A 13 -44.21 8.24 -5.69
CA LYS A 13 -45.43 8.38 -4.87
C LYS A 13 -45.87 7.02 -4.35
N GLY A 14 -45.39 6.65 -3.17
CA GLY A 14 -45.81 5.41 -2.49
C GLY A 14 -44.68 4.63 -1.84
N LEU A 15 -43.42 5.05 -2.04
CA LEU A 15 -42.35 4.60 -1.16
C LEU A 15 -42.61 5.21 0.23
N PRO A 16 -42.54 4.41 1.31
CA PRO A 16 -42.68 4.95 2.66
C PRO A 16 -41.63 6.05 2.81
N GLU A 17 -42.09 7.25 3.12
CA GLU A 17 -41.22 8.36 3.47
C GLU A 17 -40.39 7.91 4.67
N VAL A 18 -39.15 7.52 4.41
CA VAL A 18 -38.20 7.18 5.45
C VAL A 18 -37.93 8.51 6.14
N GLN A 19 -38.69 8.78 7.20
CA GLN A 19 -38.37 9.87 8.10
C GLN A 19 -36.96 9.60 8.58
N VAL A 20 -36.01 10.41 8.11
CA VAL A 20 -34.66 10.44 8.62
C VAL A 20 -34.80 10.92 10.05
N HIS A 21 -35.01 9.97 10.96
CA HIS A 21 -35.07 10.24 12.37
C HIS A 21 -33.64 10.63 12.73
N GLU A 22 -33.38 11.93 12.86
CA GLU A 22 -32.17 12.44 13.49
C GLU A 22 -32.10 11.79 14.87
N THR A 23 -31.36 10.69 14.97
CA THR A 23 -31.16 10.02 16.24
C THR A 23 -30.36 10.98 17.10
N ALA A 24 -30.96 11.45 18.19
CA ALA A 24 -30.39 12.42 19.14
C ALA A 24 -29.00 12.05 19.70
N ASP A 25 -28.51 10.84 19.45
CA ASP A 25 -27.18 10.37 19.81
C ASP A 25 -26.04 10.94 18.91
N GLU A 26 -26.33 11.51 17.74
CA GLU A 26 -25.29 12.16 16.89
C GLU A 26 -24.69 13.42 17.54
N THR A 27 -25.48 14.16 18.32
CA THR A 27 -24.99 15.35 19.04
C THR A 27 -24.05 15.03 20.21
N ARG A 28 -24.00 13.76 20.64
CA ARG A 28 -23.20 13.33 21.79
C ARG A 28 -21.79 12.88 21.42
N PHE A 29 -21.59 12.47 20.18
CA PHE A 29 -20.31 12.03 19.65
C PHE A 29 -19.91 12.91 18.48
N ASP A 30 -18.78 13.61 18.58
CA ASP A 30 -18.15 14.32 17.45
C ASP A 30 -17.67 13.28 16.40
N CYS A 31 -18.61 12.75 15.63
CA CYS A 31 -18.32 11.79 14.57
C CYS A 31 -17.79 12.57 13.36
N PRO A 32 -16.55 12.33 12.91
CA PRO A 32 -16.04 12.99 11.72
C PRO A 32 -16.92 12.60 10.53
N PRO A 33 -17.34 13.57 9.69
CA PRO A 33 -18.21 13.26 8.58
C PRO A 33 -17.51 12.31 7.60
N ALA A 34 -18.27 11.41 6.97
CA ALA A 34 -17.70 10.33 6.14
C ALA A 34 -16.77 10.84 5.03
N TRP A 35 -17.09 11.99 4.41
CA TRP A 35 -16.25 12.60 3.37
C TRP A 35 -14.86 13.00 3.90
N PHE A 36 -14.75 13.40 5.17
CA PHE A 36 -13.48 13.78 5.78
C PHE A 36 -12.57 12.56 5.95
N LEU A 37 -13.12 11.41 6.38
CA LEU A 37 -12.39 10.14 6.47
C LEU A 37 -11.89 9.68 5.10
N VAL A 38 -12.71 9.84 4.06
CA VAL A 38 -12.34 9.53 2.68
C VAL A 38 -11.20 10.43 2.22
N LEU A 39 -11.34 11.75 2.37
CA LEU A 39 -10.31 12.70 1.95
C LEU A 39 -8.99 12.51 2.71
N ASN A 40 -9.04 12.24 4.01
CA ASN A 40 -7.85 11.97 4.80
C ASN A 40 -7.15 10.68 4.34
N SER A 41 -7.92 9.63 4.03
CA SER A 41 -7.36 8.36 3.51
C SER A 41 -6.75 8.53 2.11
N ILE A 42 -7.42 9.29 1.23
CA ILE A 42 -6.91 9.64 -0.10
C ILE A 42 -5.65 10.50 0.03
N GLY A 43 -5.65 11.51 0.91
CA GLY A 43 -4.49 12.37 1.13
C GLY A 43 -3.27 11.60 1.63
N MET A 44 -3.44 10.73 2.63
CA MET A 44 -2.36 9.90 3.17
C MET A 44 -1.84 8.89 2.13
N SER A 45 -2.73 8.26 1.36
CA SER A 45 -2.33 7.34 0.27
C SER A 45 -1.64 8.07 -0.88
N ALA A 46 -2.10 9.27 -1.25
CA ALA A 46 -1.45 10.09 -2.28
C ALA A 46 -0.05 10.54 -1.85
N MET A 47 0.11 11.00 -0.61
CA MET A 47 1.42 11.40 -0.08
C MET A 47 2.41 10.24 -0.09
N THR A 48 1.97 9.04 0.34
CA THR A 48 2.81 7.84 0.31
C THR A 48 3.11 7.36 -1.12
N ALA A 49 2.16 7.48 -2.05
CA ALA A 49 2.41 7.18 -3.46
C ALA A 49 3.43 8.16 -4.07
N VAL A 50 3.31 9.46 -3.79
CA VAL A 50 4.24 10.49 -4.28
C VAL A 50 5.66 10.24 -3.76
N THR A 51 5.84 9.87 -2.49
CA THR A 51 7.18 9.57 -1.96
C THR A 51 7.80 8.34 -2.60
N VAL A 52 7.03 7.28 -2.82
CA VAL A 52 7.49 6.05 -3.51
C VAL A 52 7.82 6.33 -4.97
N ILE A 53 6.97 7.08 -5.68
CA ILE A 53 7.19 7.48 -7.08
C ILE A 53 8.41 8.40 -7.19
N GLY A 54 8.58 9.35 -6.26
CA GLY A 54 9.75 10.23 -6.24
C GLY A 54 11.05 9.45 -6.05
N ALA A 55 11.09 8.50 -5.12
CA ALA A 55 12.23 7.61 -4.95
C ALA A 55 12.48 6.72 -6.18
N PHE A 56 11.41 6.27 -6.84
CA PHE A 56 11.51 5.51 -8.08
C PHE A 56 12.11 6.34 -9.23
N PHE A 57 11.70 7.60 -9.39
CA PHE A 57 12.30 8.50 -10.39
C PHE A 57 13.77 8.79 -10.10
N PHE A 58 14.15 8.90 -8.82
CA PHE A 58 15.55 9.06 -8.43
C PHE A 58 16.39 7.84 -8.86
N VAL A 59 15.87 6.64 -8.65
CA VAL A 59 16.49 5.38 -9.10
C VAL A 59 16.54 5.27 -10.63
N LEU A 60 15.49 5.70 -11.33
CA LEU A 60 15.46 5.75 -12.80
C LEU A 60 16.54 6.68 -13.38
N ALA A 61 16.85 7.78 -12.70
CA ALA A 61 17.91 8.69 -13.13
C ALA A 61 19.30 8.03 -13.08
N ALA A 62 19.49 7.00 -12.24
CA ALA A 62 20.72 6.22 -12.09
C ALA A 62 20.62 4.80 -12.69
N ASN A 63 19.76 4.60 -13.72
CA ASN A 63 19.42 3.27 -14.24
C ASN A 63 20.64 2.43 -14.69
N THR A 64 21.67 3.06 -15.25
CA THR A 64 22.87 2.40 -15.78
C THR A 64 23.74 1.82 -14.68
N GLN A 65 23.67 2.40 -13.48
CA GLN A 65 24.41 1.94 -12.31
C GLN A 65 23.64 0.85 -11.55
N LEU A 66 22.32 0.80 -11.63
CA LEU A 66 21.50 -0.12 -10.82
C LEU A 66 21.08 -1.39 -11.57
N THR A 67 21.10 -1.38 -12.91
CA THR A 67 20.67 -2.53 -13.71
C THR A 67 21.77 -3.57 -13.81
N ASN A 68 21.51 -4.78 -13.29
CA ASN A 68 22.43 -5.90 -13.38
C ASN A 68 22.54 -6.42 -14.82
N TYR A 69 23.77 -6.62 -15.30
CA TYR A 69 24.05 -7.28 -16.56
C TYR A 69 23.94 -8.81 -16.41
N CYS A 70 22.71 -9.31 -16.32
CA CYS A 70 22.43 -10.72 -15.99
C CYS A 70 22.88 -11.74 -17.06
N TRP A 71 23.16 -11.32 -18.29
CA TRP A 71 23.64 -12.21 -19.36
C TRP A 71 25.11 -12.62 -19.23
N LEU A 72 25.89 -12.01 -18.33
CA LEU A 72 27.28 -12.42 -18.10
C LEU A 72 27.40 -13.76 -17.35
N TRP A 73 26.32 -14.22 -16.71
CA TRP A 73 26.34 -15.46 -15.95
C TRP A 73 26.24 -16.68 -16.87
N GLN A 74 27.21 -17.60 -16.77
CA GLN A 74 27.26 -18.80 -17.62
C GLN A 74 26.13 -19.81 -17.34
N SER A 75 25.62 -19.88 -16.10
CA SER A 75 24.52 -20.78 -15.76
C SER A 75 23.17 -20.15 -16.07
N LYS A 76 22.33 -20.89 -16.80
CA LYS A 76 20.95 -20.48 -17.11
C LYS A 76 20.14 -20.19 -15.85
N PHE A 77 20.36 -20.97 -14.79
CA PHE A 77 19.66 -20.78 -13.51
C PHE A 77 20.02 -19.42 -12.88
N THR A 78 21.31 -19.08 -12.83
CA THR A 78 21.77 -17.80 -12.27
C THR A 78 21.33 -16.61 -13.12
N GLN A 79 21.26 -16.77 -14.45
CA GLN A 79 20.74 -15.75 -15.34
C GLN A 79 19.25 -15.47 -15.09
N VAL A 80 18.43 -16.52 -14.96
CA VAL A 80 17.00 -16.39 -14.64
C VAL A 80 16.81 -15.75 -13.26
N ALA A 81 17.55 -16.22 -12.26
CA ALA A 81 17.48 -15.66 -10.90
C ALA A 81 17.85 -14.17 -10.87
N CYS A 82 18.96 -13.79 -11.50
CA CYS A 82 19.37 -12.39 -11.62
C CYS A 82 18.30 -11.54 -12.33
N THR A 83 17.76 -12.03 -13.44
CA THR A 83 16.73 -11.32 -14.22
C THR A 83 15.46 -11.15 -13.40
N ALA A 84 15.00 -12.20 -12.71
CA ALA A 84 13.82 -12.15 -11.85
C ALA A 84 14.01 -11.17 -10.69
N SER A 85 15.16 -11.19 -10.02
CA SER A 85 15.49 -10.25 -8.95
C SER A 85 15.51 -8.79 -9.44
N THR A 86 16.09 -8.54 -10.61
CA THR A 86 16.15 -7.19 -11.20
C THR A 86 14.77 -6.71 -11.63
N VAL A 87 13.96 -7.56 -12.27
CA VAL A 87 12.58 -7.21 -12.60
C VAL A 87 11.79 -6.91 -11.33
N ALA A 88 11.86 -7.78 -10.33
CA ALA A 88 11.19 -7.58 -9.05
C ALA A 88 11.62 -6.26 -8.38
N PHE A 89 12.91 -5.91 -8.43
CA PHE A 89 13.40 -4.63 -7.93
C PHE A 89 12.74 -3.43 -8.64
N TRP A 90 12.64 -3.46 -9.97
CA TRP A 90 12.03 -2.36 -10.72
C TRP A 90 10.50 -2.26 -10.57
N THR A 91 9.81 -3.39 -10.41
CA THR A 91 8.34 -3.41 -10.32
C THR A 91 7.82 -3.29 -8.89
N TYR A 92 8.66 -3.46 -7.88
CA TYR A 92 8.25 -3.41 -6.48
C TYR A 92 7.59 -2.09 -6.05
N PRO A 93 8.04 -0.89 -6.46
CA PRO A 93 7.38 0.37 -6.07
C PRO A 93 5.95 0.45 -6.56
N THR A 94 5.70 -0.01 -7.80
CA THR A 94 4.35 -0.09 -8.35
C THR A 94 3.48 -1.05 -7.56
N VAL A 95 4.01 -2.23 -7.23
CA VAL A 95 3.32 -3.21 -6.37
C VAL A 95 2.99 -2.58 -5.01
N CYS A 96 3.95 -1.91 -4.37
CA CYS A 96 3.72 -1.18 -3.12
C CYS A 96 2.58 -0.16 -3.24
N CYS A 97 2.55 0.68 -4.29
CA CYS A 97 1.47 1.66 -4.49
C CYS A 97 0.09 1.01 -4.61
N VAL A 98 -0.02 -0.13 -5.30
CA VAL A 98 -1.29 -0.88 -5.41
C VAL A 98 -1.71 -1.42 -4.04
N PHE A 99 -0.77 -2.00 -3.28
CA PHE A 99 -1.06 -2.51 -1.93
C PHE A 99 -1.43 -1.39 -0.95
N VAL A 100 -0.76 -0.24 -1.02
CA VAL A 100 -1.13 0.97 -0.25
C VAL A 100 -2.60 1.28 -0.48
N PHE A 101 -3.01 1.42 -1.74
CA PHE A 101 -4.38 1.77 -2.08
C PHE A 101 -5.39 0.76 -1.51
N ILE A 102 -5.14 -0.54 -1.69
CA ILE A 102 -6.00 -1.60 -1.16
C ILE A 102 -6.11 -1.53 0.37
N ILE A 103 -4.99 -1.31 1.07
CA ILE A 103 -4.95 -1.28 2.52
C ILE A 103 -5.64 -0.03 3.07
N PHE A 104 -5.44 1.14 2.47
CA PHE A 104 -6.15 2.36 2.85
C PHE A 104 -7.66 2.25 2.57
N ALA A 105 -8.05 1.64 1.45
CA ALA A 105 -9.45 1.37 1.15
C ALA A 105 -10.08 0.44 2.19
N LYS A 106 -9.38 -0.64 2.59
CA LYS A 106 -9.84 -1.53 3.66
C LYS A 106 -9.93 -0.79 5.00
N ASN A 107 -8.91 -0.04 5.38
CA ASN A 107 -8.89 0.70 6.65
C ASN A 107 -10.02 1.74 6.73
N MET A 108 -10.39 2.33 5.61
CA MET A 108 -11.53 3.25 5.51
C MET A 108 -12.85 2.53 5.78
N VAL A 109 -13.05 1.35 5.19
CA VAL A 109 -14.25 0.52 5.43
C VAL A 109 -14.32 0.06 6.88
N ASP A 110 -13.19 -0.40 7.42
CA ASP A 110 -13.07 -0.84 8.82
C ASP A 110 -13.37 0.32 9.78
N ALA A 111 -12.84 1.53 9.50
CA ALA A 111 -13.13 2.73 10.30
C ALA A 111 -14.61 3.13 10.22
N ARG A 112 -15.22 3.08 9.04
CA ARG A 112 -16.65 3.38 8.90
C ARG A 112 -17.50 2.39 9.69
N MET A 113 -17.21 1.10 9.54
CA MET A 113 -17.92 0.04 10.26
C MET A 113 -17.79 0.20 11.78
N TYR A 114 -16.64 0.64 12.28
CA TYR A 114 -16.44 0.95 13.69
C TYR A 114 -17.41 2.03 14.20
N TYR A 115 -17.53 3.15 13.48
CA TYR A 115 -18.41 4.24 13.88
C TYR A 115 -19.90 3.82 13.83
N GLU A 116 -20.31 3.02 12.84
CA GLU A 116 -21.67 2.48 12.75
C GLU A 116 -22.00 1.58 13.94
N PHE A 117 -21.07 0.71 14.36
CA PHE A 117 -21.26 -0.11 15.57
C PHE A 117 -21.30 0.72 16.85
N LEU A 118 -20.48 1.77 16.93
CA LEU A 118 -20.47 2.70 18.05
C LEU A 118 -21.83 3.41 18.19
N LEU A 119 -22.44 3.81 17.06
CA LEU A 119 -23.76 4.42 17.02
C LEU A 119 -24.84 3.47 17.56
N HIS A 120 -24.75 2.18 17.23
CA HIS A 120 -25.64 1.15 17.78
C HIS A 120 -25.30 0.69 19.20
N ARG A 121 -24.37 1.38 19.89
CA ARG A 121 -23.88 1.03 21.24
C ARG A 121 -23.33 -0.40 21.34
N VAL A 122 -22.86 -0.96 20.22
CA VAL A 122 -22.19 -2.26 20.18
C VAL A 122 -20.69 -2.02 20.28
N PHE A 123 -20.13 -2.32 21.45
CA PHE A 123 -18.68 -2.23 21.64
C PHE A 123 -18.00 -3.44 21.01
N VAL A 124 -17.41 -3.23 19.84
CA VAL A 124 -16.52 -4.22 19.22
C VAL A 124 -15.19 -4.21 19.99
N GLY A 125 -14.87 -5.32 20.64
CA GLY A 125 -13.59 -5.51 21.32
C GLY A 125 -12.47 -5.63 20.29
N TYR A 126 -11.63 -4.60 20.18
CA TYR A 126 -10.42 -4.68 19.37
C TYR A 126 -9.34 -5.43 20.14
N GLU A 127 -9.17 -6.72 19.83
CA GLU A 127 -7.97 -7.41 20.29
C GLU A 127 -6.75 -6.75 19.68
N ARG A 128 -5.77 -6.43 20.54
CA ARG A 128 -4.45 -5.97 20.10
C ARG A 128 -3.85 -7.08 19.24
N ARG A 129 -3.73 -6.84 17.93
CA ARG A 129 -3.07 -7.81 17.03
C ARG A 129 -1.69 -8.16 17.58
N SER A 130 -1.50 -9.44 17.88
CA SER A 130 -0.16 -10.00 18.03
C SER A 130 0.53 -9.96 16.67
N ILE A 131 1.85 -9.78 16.65
CA ILE A 131 2.66 -9.77 15.41
C ILE A 131 2.39 -11.04 14.57
N LEU A 132 2.17 -12.17 15.22
CA LEU A 132 1.81 -13.44 14.60
C LEU A 132 0.50 -13.37 13.80
N THR A 133 -0.51 -12.66 14.30
CA THR A 133 -1.80 -12.51 13.61
C THR A 133 -1.68 -11.65 12.35
N ILE A 134 -0.67 -10.77 12.28
CA ILE A 134 -0.43 -9.95 11.08
C ILE A 134 0.04 -10.84 9.92
N PHE A 135 0.82 -11.90 10.19
CA PHE A 135 1.27 -12.86 9.18
C PHE A 135 0.14 -13.73 8.63
N ASN A 136 -1.02 -13.82 9.30
CA ASN A 136 -2.19 -14.53 8.75
C ASN A 136 -2.81 -13.81 7.55
N PHE A 137 -2.60 -12.50 7.40
CA PHE A 137 -3.09 -11.76 6.23
C PHE A 137 -2.12 -11.95 5.08
N PRO A 138 -2.49 -12.61 3.96
CA PRO A 138 -1.54 -13.02 2.91
C PRO A 138 -0.85 -11.84 2.22
N ALA A 139 -1.43 -10.63 2.29
CA ALA A 139 -0.86 -9.43 1.68
C ALA A 139 0.52 -9.05 2.26
N LEU A 140 0.69 -9.08 3.58
CA LEU A 140 1.95 -8.70 4.22
C LEU A 140 3.11 -9.68 3.93
N PRO A 141 2.99 -11.00 4.15
CA PRO A 141 4.06 -11.94 3.86
C PRO A 141 4.35 -11.99 2.36
N LEU A 142 3.35 -11.81 1.48
CA LEU A 142 3.59 -11.72 0.05
C LEU A 142 4.41 -10.47 -0.31
N LEU A 143 4.09 -9.30 0.28
CA LEU A 143 4.86 -8.08 0.09
C LEU A 143 6.29 -8.20 0.64
N LEU A 144 6.47 -8.82 1.81
CA LEU A 144 7.78 -9.07 2.41
C LEU A 144 8.59 -10.07 1.59
N LEU A 145 7.98 -11.15 1.11
CA LEU A 145 8.63 -12.13 0.23
C LEU A 145 9.07 -11.46 -1.07
N TYR A 146 8.22 -10.62 -1.65
CA TYR A 146 8.54 -9.86 -2.85
C TYR A 146 9.70 -8.88 -2.60
N ALA A 147 9.70 -8.20 -1.45
CA ALA A 147 10.80 -7.33 -1.04
C ALA A 147 12.11 -8.11 -0.87
N MET A 148 12.07 -9.30 -0.27
CA MET A 148 13.23 -10.18 -0.14
C MET A 148 13.79 -10.57 -1.51
N VAL A 149 12.93 -10.94 -2.46
CA VAL A 149 13.34 -11.24 -3.85
C VAL A 149 13.94 -9.99 -4.52
N ALA A 150 13.34 -8.82 -4.38
CA ALA A 150 13.89 -7.57 -4.88
C ALA A 150 15.28 -7.27 -4.27
N MET A 151 15.46 -7.48 -2.97
CA MET A 151 16.74 -7.26 -2.27
C MET A 151 17.85 -8.20 -2.71
N THR A 152 17.53 -9.39 -3.24
CA THR A 152 18.56 -10.28 -3.81
C THR A 152 19.27 -9.65 -5.02
N SER A 153 18.66 -8.66 -5.70
CA SER A 153 19.31 -7.90 -6.78
C SER A 153 20.61 -7.21 -6.34
N MET A 154 20.68 -6.76 -5.08
CA MET A 154 21.86 -6.13 -4.50
C MET A 154 23.03 -7.12 -4.37
N ILE A 155 22.73 -8.39 -4.07
CA ILE A 155 23.75 -9.45 -3.96
C ILE A 155 24.39 -9.72 -5.32
N TRP A 156 23.59 -9.76 -6.38
CA TRP A 156 24.07 -9.90 -7.74
C TRP A 156 24.97 -8.73 -8.14
N HIS A 157 24.57 -7.52 -7.74
CA HIS A 157 25.31 -6.29 -8.01
C HIS A 157 26.68 -6.28 -7.33
N MET A 158 26.73 -6.65 -6.04
CA MET A 158 27.98 -6.77 -5.26
C MET A 158 28.93 -7.82 -5.83
N ARG A 159 28.40 -8.91 -6.41
CA ARG A 159 29.21 -9.95 -7.06
C ARG A 159 29.73 -9.52 -8.44
N GLY A 160 28.96 -8.72 -9.19
CA GLY A 160 29.35 -8.25 -10.52
C GLY A 160 30.36 -7.10 -10.51
N HIS A 161 30.28 -6.21 -9.51
CA HIS A 161 31.05 -4.96 -9.45
C HIS A 161 32.19 -4.95 -8.41
N ALA A 162 32.75 -6.11 -8.04
CA ALA A 162 33.83 -6.24 -7.05
C ALA A 162 35.16 -5.49 -7.38
N LEU A 163 35.18 -4.53 -8.31
CA LEU A 163 36.38 -3.91 -8.88
C LEU A 163 36.44 -2.37 -8.85
N GLN A 164 35.42 -1.62 -8.38
CA GLN A 164 35.51 -0.14 -8.32
C GLN A 164 35.04 0.45 -6.98
N VAL A 165 35.99 0.87 -6.14
CA VAL A 165 35.77 1.37 -4.77
C VAL A 165 34.93 2.66 -4.72
N ASN A 166 35.02 3.52 -5.74
CA ASN A 166 34.25 4.78 -5.80
C ASN A 166 32.77 4.57 -6.19
N ALA A 167 32.44 3.46 -6.86
CA ALA A 167 31.07 3.17 -7.30
C ALA A 167 30.16 2.69 -6.15
N VAL A 168 30.75 2.19 -5.06
CA VAL A 168 29.99 1.64 -3.92
C VAL A 168 29.20 2.74 -3.19
N GLN A 169 29.76 3.95 -3.07
CA GLN A 169 29.13 5.02 -2.31
C GLN A 169 27.86 5.56 -3.01
N GLU A 170 27.93 5.80 -4.32
CA GLU A 170 26.77 6.24 -5.12
C GLU A 170 25.63 5.21 -5.07
N MET A 171 25.98 3.92 -5.16
CA MET A 171 25.01 2.83 -5.05
C MET A 171 24.32 2.80 -3.69
N VAL A 172 25.08 2.91 -2.59
CA VAL A 172 24.49 2.89 -1.24
C VAL A 172 23.46 4.02 -1.10
N TYR A 173 23.78 5.23 -1.57
CA TYR A 173 22.81 6.33 -1.52
C TYR A 173 21.55 6.05 -2.36
N ALA A 174 21.70 5.48 -3.56
CA ALA A 174 20.56 5.11 -4.40
C ALA A 174 19.68 4.04 -3.73
N TYR A 175 20.28 3.00 -3.16
CA TYR A 175 19.55 1.96 -2.43
C TYR A 175 18.90 2.50 -1.15
N MET A 176 19.55 3.39 -0.41
CA MET A 176 18.95 3.99 0.79
C MET A 176 17.78 4.89 0.45
N ALA A 177 17.90 5.71 -0.60
CA ALA A 177 16.81 6.55 -1.11
C ALA A 177 15.60 5.70 -1.54
N TYR A 178 15.87 4.52 -2.10
CA TYR A 178 14.85 3.55 -2.48
C TYR A 178 14.20 2.82 -1.28
N LEU A 179 15.01 2.39 -0.30
CA LEU A 179 14.54 1.59 0.82
C LEU A 179 13.80 2.39 1.89
N MET A 180 14.14 3.67 2.07
CA MET A 180 13.51 4.52 3.07
C MET A 180 11.97 4.58 2.96
N PRO A 181 11.37 4.90 1.79
CA PRO A 181 9.91 4.91 1.65
C PRO A 181 9.30 3.51 1.80
N VAL A 182 10.01 2.45 1.40
CA VAL A 182 9.57 1.06 1.58
C VAL A 182 9.48 0.68 3.06
N VAL A 183 10.53 0.98 3.84
CA VAL A 183 10.56 0.69 5.27
C VAL A 183 9.51 1.53 6.01
N SER A 184 9.36 2.81 5.66
CA SER A 184 8.31 3.67 6.20
C SER A 184 6.91 3.12 5.91
N PHE A 185 6.70 2.59 4.70
CA PHE A 185 5.45 1.93 4.34
C PHE A 185 5.19 0.68 5.18
N VAL A 186 6.15 -0.23 5.28
CA VAL A 186 6.03 -1.44 6.10
C VAL A 186 5.75 -1.09 7.57
N ALA A 187 6.43 -0.08 8.12
CA ALA A 187 6.16 0.43 9.47
C ALA A 187 4.73 0.96 9.61
N THR A 188 4.22 1.66 8.59
CA THR A 188 2.82 2.12 8.56
C THR A 188 1.85 0.94 8.54
N LEU A 189 2.15 -0.14 7.80
CA LEU A 189 1.32 -1.34 7.80
C LEU A 189 1.27 -2.03 9.17
N VAL A 190 2.39 -2.10 9.86
CA VAL A 190 2.48 -2.70 11.20
C VAL A 190 1.73 -1.88 12.25
N THR A 191 1.63 -0.55 12.06
CA THR A 191 0.96 0.35 13.01
C THR A 191 -0.54 0.50 12.79
N LYS A 192 -1.08 0.07 11.64
CA LYS A 192 -2.52 0.16 11.35
C LYS A 192 -3.29 -1.01 11.95
N TRP A 193 -4.43 -0.68 12.55
CA TRP A 193 -5.36 -1.62 13.17
C TRP A 193 -6.21 -2.31 12.09
N SER A 194 -6.54 -3.59 12.25
CA SER A 194 -7.66 -4.19 11.54
C SER A 194 -8.59 -4.84 12.53
N VAL A 195 -9.88 -4.79 12.19
CA VAL A 195 -10.93 -5.54 12.86
C VAL A 195 -10.81 -6.99 12.41
N ASN A 196 -10.77 -7.94 13.36
CA ASN A 196 -11.08 -9.34 13.06
C ASN A 196 -12.59 -9.51 13.28
N TYR A 197 -13.28 -9.96 12.25
CA TYR A 197 -14.68 -10.37 12.28
C TYR A 197 -14.79 -11.85 12.62
#